data_AF-A0A938UEL5-F1
#
_entry.id   AF-A0A938UEL5-F1
#
_cell.length_a   1.000
_cell.length_b   1.000
_cell.length_c   1.000
_cell.angle_alpha   90.00
_cell.angle_beta   90.00
_cell.angle_gamma   90.00
#
_symmetry.space_group_name_H-M   'P 1'
#
loop_
_entity.id
_entity.type
_entity.pdbx_description
1 polymer ?
#
loop_
_entity_poly.entity_id
_entity_poly.type
_entity_poly.pdbx_seq_one_letter_code
_entity_poly.pdbx_strand_id
1 'polypeptide(L)'
;MEGDKSTYLTEGALRASHRVLRHAPYDNLLLPYHPHYKSELISIPAGEPVELVFDLLPIAYQFRPGHRIRVSVTCADADNFETPTLNPPPKIRLLRNSIHTSFIELPIISGR
;
A
#
# COMPACT_ATOMS: atom_id res chain seq x y z
N MET A 1 2.43 -25.16 19.30
CA MET A 1 2.81 -25.13 17.87
C MET A 1 3.17 -23.70 17.53
N GLU A 2 4.45 -23.44 17.25
CA GLU A 2 5.00 -22.09 17.10
C GLU A 2 4.96 -21.58 15.64
N GLY A 3 4.23 -22.28 14.76
CA GLY A 3 4.29 -22.09 13.30
C GLY A 3 3.19 -21.24 12.64
N ASP A 4 2.12 -20.84 13.34
CA ASP A 4 0.94 -20.19 12.73
C ASP A 4 0.75 -18.71 13.12
N LYS A 5 1.75 -18.08 13.73
CA LYS A 5 1.64 -16.67 14.14
C LYS A 5 2.00 -15.74 12.99
N SER A 6 1.08 -14.86 12.62
CA SER A 6 1.41 -13.67 11.82
C SER A 6 1.60 -12.47 12.75
N THR A 7 2.76 -11.84 12.65
CA THR A 7 3.06 -10.59 13.36
C THR A 7 2.86 -9.43 12.40
N TYR A 8 2.07 -8.44 12.79
CA TYR A 8 1.93 -7.18 12.05
C TYR A 8 3.22 -6.37 12.21
N LEU A 9 3.79 -5.90 11.10
CA LEU A 9 5.10 -5.24 11.08
C LEU A 9 5.03 -3.78 10.64
N THR A 10 4.37 -3.52 9.51
CA THR A 10 4.22 -2.19 8.93
C THR A 10 3.01 -2.16 7.99
N GLU A 11 2.60 -0.95 7.61
CA GLU A 11 1.58 -0.68 6.60
C GLU A 11 1.89 0.61 5.84
N GLY A 12 1.09 0.84 4.81
CA GLY A 12 0.89 2.12 4.17
C GLY A 12 -0.60 2.27 3.87
N ALA A 13 -1.10 3.51 3.85
CA ALA A 13 -2.50 3.79 3.59
C ALA A 13 -2.61 4.92 2.57
N LEU A 14 -3.44 4.70 1.54
CA LEU A 14 -3.71 5.70 0.50
C LEU A 14 -5.19 5.71 0.18
N ARG A 15 -5.83 6.88 0.31
CA ARG A 15 -7.12 7.11 -0.32
C ARG A 15 -6.91 7.17 -1.82
N ALA A 16 -7.50 6.25 -2.58
CA ALA A 16 -7.25 6.08 -4.01
C ALA A 16 -7.48 7.36 -4.86
N SER A 17 -8.34 8.29 -4.41
CA SER A 17 -8.51 9.58 -5.08
C SER A 17 -7.31 10.53 -4.95
N HIS A 18 -6.41 10.31 -3.99
CA HIS A 18 -5.18 11.07 -3.78
C HIS A 18 -3.96 10.42 -4.47
N ARG A 19 -4.15 9.46 -5.38
CA ARG A 19 -3.07 8.70 -6.05
C ARG A 19 -2.13 9.50 -6.94
N VAL A 20 -2.32 10.81 -7.07
CA VAL A 20 -1.41 11.67 -7.84
C VAL A 20 -0.01 11.59 -7.25
N LEU A 21 0.99 11.42 -8.12
CA LEU A 21 2.40 11.49 -7.76
C LEU A 21 3.00 12.82 -8.20
N ARG A 22 3.90 13.36 -7.37
CA ARG A 22 4.71 14.55 -7.64
C ARG A 22 6.14 14.33 -7.19
N HIS A 23 7.03 15.21 -7.60
CA HIS A 23 8.33 15.34 -6.94
C HIS A 23 8.13 15.93 -5.55
N ALA A 24 8.74 15.32 -4.53
CA ALA A 24 8.67 15.84 -3.17
C ALA A 24 9.42 17.19 -3.07
N PRO A 25 8.91 18.16 -2.29
CA PRO A 25 9.60 19.43 -2.06
C PRO A 25 10.77 19.32 -1.05
N TYR A 26 11.11 18.09 -0.63
CA TYR A 26 12.17 17.75 0.30
C TYR A 26 12.77 16.40 -0.10
N ASP A 27 13.95 16.08 0.44
CA ASP A 27 14.54 14.75 0.25
C ASP A 27 13.69 13.72 1.00
N ASN A 28 12.94 12.91 0.24
CA ASN A 28 12.10 11.83 0.74
C ASN A 28 12.68 10.46 0.40
N LEU A 29 13.99 10.36 0.15
CA LEU A 29 14.70 9.11 -0.15
C LEU A 29 14.13 8.38 -1.38
N LEU A 30 13.68 9.14 -2.39
CA LEU A 30 13.05 8.63 -3.62
C LEU A 30 11.77 7.81 -3.40
N LEU A 31 11.11 7.97 -2.24
CA LEU A 31 9.82 7.36 -1.99
C LEU A 31 8.72 8.01 -2.86
N PRO A 32 7.58 7.32 -3.07
CA PRO A 32 6.38 7.95 -3.62
C PRO A 32 5.98 9.19 -2.82
N TYR A 33 5.60 10.27 -3.50
CA TYR A 33 5.08 11.48 -2.84
C TYR A 33 3.71 11.84 -3.38
N HIS A 34 2.74 11.83 -2.47
CA HIS A 34 1.37 12.25 -2.71
C HIS A 34 1.16 13.63 -2.09
N PRO A 35 0.81 14.66 -2.88
CA PRO A 35 0.66 16.03 -2.37
C PRO A 35 -0.62 16.25 -1.56
N HIS A 36 -1.62 15.37 -1.75
CA HIS A 36 -2.92 15.38 -1.07
C HIS A 36 -3.77 16.66 -1.18
N TYR A 37 -3.46 17.59 -2.09
CA TYR A 37 -4.27 18.77 -2.31
C TYR A 37 -5.65 18.42 -2.89
N LYS A 38 -6.69 19.11 -2.41
CA LYS A 38 -8.06 18.95 -2.90
C LYS A 38 -8.20 19.18 -4.42
N SER A 39 -7.40 20.09 -4.97
CA SER A 39 -7.35 20.39 -6.40
C SER A 39 -6.79 19.26 -7.26
N GLU A 40 -6.12 18.27 -6.65
CA GLU A 40 -5.48 17.15 -7.33
C GLU A 40 -6.20 15.81 -7.07
N LEU A 41 -7.42 15.86 -6.54
CA LEU A 41 -8.25 14.67 -6.39
C LEU A 41 -8.70 14.16 -7.75
N ILE A 42 -8.44 12.88 -8.01
CA ILE A 42 -8.87 12.20 -9.24
C ILE A 42 -9.88 11.11 -8.89
N SER A 43 -11.04 11.11 -9.54
CA SER A 43 -12.04 10.05 -9.38
C SER A 43 -11.47 8.67 -9.75
N ILE A 44 -12.08 7.61 -9.22
CA ILE A 44 -11.75 6.23 -9.58
C ILE A 44 -12.79 5.76 -10.61
N PRO A 45 -12.42 5.62 -11.88
CA PRO A 45 -13.34 5.11 -12.90
C PRO A 45 -13.72 3.65 -12.62
N ALA A 46 -15.00 3.32 -12.71
CA ALA A 46 -15.48 1.97 -12.48
C ALA A 46 -15.07 1.04 -13.63
N GLY A 47 -14.49 -0.12 -13.30
CA GLY A 47 -14.11 -1.15 -14.28
C GLY A 47 -12.77 -0.90 -14.98
N GLU A 48 -12.16 0.27 -14.80
CA GLU A 48 -10.86 0.61 -15.36
C GLU A 48 -9.75 0.38 -14.33
N PRO A 49 -8.64 -0.29 -14.70
CA PRO A 49 -7.47 -0.40 -13.85
C PRO A 49 -6.87 0.97 -13.53
N VAL A 50 -6.53 1.20 -12.27
CA VAL A 50 -5.69 2.32 -11.85
C VAL A 50 -4.51 1.80 -11.04
N GLU A 51 -3.34 2.40 -11.22
CA GLU A 51 -2.19 2.12 -10.39
C GLU A 51 -2.28 2.91 -9.08
N LEU A 52 -2.00 2.22 -7.97
CA LEU A 52 -1.87 2.81 -6.64
C LEU A 52 -0.48 2.46 -6.12
N VAL A 53 0.28 3.49 -5.78
CA VAL A 53 1.64 3.37 -5.25
C VAL A 53 1.59 3.79 -3.78
N PHE A 54 2.22 3.02 -2.91
CA PHE A 54 2.21 3.25 -1.47
C PHE A 54 3.66 3.34 -1.00
N ASP A 55 3.97 4.33 -0.17
CA ASP A 55 5.06 4.21 0.77
C ASP A 55 4.58 3.41 1.99
N LEU A 56 5.47 2.59 2.57
CA LEU A 56 5.21 1.86 3.80
C LEU A 56 5.98 2.54 4.94
N LEU A 57 5.42 2.51 6.15
CA LEU A 57 6.11 3.04 7.32
C LEU A 57 7.44 2.30 7.52
N PRO A 58 8.54 3.02 7.80
CA PRO A 58 9.88 2.44 7.81
C PRO A 58 10.04 1.47 8.97
N ILE A 59 10.62 0.30 8.69
CA ILE A 59 10.95 -0.72 9.70
C ILE A 59 12.34 -1.32 9.44
N ALA A 60 12.95 -1.82 10.50
CA ALA A 60 14.07 -2.76 10.42
C ALA A 60 13.64 -4.06 11.09
N TYR A 61 13.60 -5.15 10.32
CA TYR A 61 13.17 -6.45 10.83
C TYR A 61 14.01 -7.59 10.27
N GLN A 62 14.46 -8.49 11.15
CA GLN A 62 15.21 -9.67 10.76
C GLN A 62 14.26 -10.85 10.54
N PHE A 63 14.13 -11.29 9.30
CA PHE A 63 13.42 -12.53 8.97
C PHE A 63 14.35 -13.73 9.17
N ARG A 64 14.01 -14.60 10.12
CA ARG A 64 14.78 -15.82 10.40
C ARG A 64 14.46 -16.93 9.39
N PRO A 65 15.34 -17.93 9.21
CA PRO A 65 15.02 -19.12 8.43
C PRO A 65 13.67 -19.72 8.82
N GLY A 66 12.84 -20.05 7.83
CA GLY A 66 11.48 -20.57 8.03
C GLY A 66 10.39 -19.50 8.14
N HIS A 67 10.72 -18.23 8.34
CA HIS A 67 9.74 -17.14 8.30
C HIS A 67 9.28 -16.86 6.86
N ARG A 68 8.08 -16.30 6.72
CA ARG A 68 7.53 -15.84 5.44
C ARG A 68 7.06 -14.41 5.56
N ILE A 69 7.25 -13.64 4.49
CA ILE A 69 6.66 -12.31 4.35
C ILE A 69 5.23 -12.50 3.84
N ARG A 70 4.27 -11.86 4.51
CA ARG A 70 2.87 -11.84 4.10
C ARG A 70 2.44 -10.40 3.90
N VAL A 71 1.88 -10.11 2.73
CA VAL A 71 1.27 -8.82 2.41
C VAL A 71 -0.24 -9.00 2.44
N SER A 72 -0.92 -8.17 3.23
CA SER A 72 -2.37 -8.09 3.28
C SER A 72 -2.81 -6.77 2.66
N VAL A 73 -3.80 -6.82 1.77
CA VAL A 73 -4.41 -5.62 1.18
C VAL A 73 -5.84 -5.54 1.70
N THR A 74 -6.15 -4.46 2.41
CA THR A 74 -7.48 -4.17 2.97
C THR A 74 -8.00 -2.86 2.40
N CYS A 75 -9.33 -2.66 2.44
CA CYS A 75 -9.98 -1.49 1.84
C CYS A 75 -10.49 -0.47 2.88
N ALA A 76 -10.45 -0.85 4.16
CA ALA A 76 -10.89 -0.02 5.26
C ALA A 76 -10.09 -0.38 6.51
N ASP A 77 -9.78 0.64 7.28
CA ASP A 77 -9.28 0.55 8.64
C ASP A 77 -10.20 1.43 9.48
N ALA A 78 -11.27 0.79 9.98
CA ALA A 78 -12.48 1.47 10.43
C ALA A 78 -12.26 2.33 11.68
N ASP A 79 -11.28 1.98 12.50
CA ASP A 79 -10.99 2.68 13.75
C ASP A 79 -9.97 3.82 13.56
N ASN A 80 -9.23 3.81 12.43
CA ASN A 80 -8.17 4.80 12.16
C ASN A 80 -8.53 5.81 11.06
N PHE A 81 -9.39 5.47 10.10
CA PHE A 81 -9.71 6.34 8.98
C PHE A 81 -11.20 6.46 8.69
N GLU A 82 -11.67 7.70 8.52
CA GLU A 82 -13.01 7.96 8.00
C GLU A 82 -13.13 7.52 6.53
N THR A 83 -14.11 6.66 6.25
CA THR A 83 -14.45 6.25 4.90
C THR A 83 -15.98 6.26 4.72
N PRO A 84 -16.51 6.78 3.59
CA PRO A 84 -17.95 6.74 3.34
C PRO A 84 -18.46 5.30 3.25
N THR A 85 -19.59 5.03 3.92
CA THR A 85 -20.30 3.76 3.76
C THR A 85 -21.08 3.76 2.45
N LEU A 86 -20.74 2.85 1.55
CA LEU A 86 -21.41 2.66 0.26
C LEU A 86 -22.28 1.39 0.29
N ASN A 87 -23.48 1.45 -0.29
CA ASN A 87 -24.39 0.31 -0.39
C ASN A 87 -24.89 0.15 -1.84
N PRO A 88 -24.55 -0.95 -2.55
CA PRO A 88 -23.71 -2.06 -2.08
C PRO A 88 -22.24 -1.64 -1.88
N PRO A 89 -21.46 -2.34 -1.05
CA PRO A 89 -20.04 -2.05 -0.89
C PRO A 89 -19.31 -2.25 -2.24
N PRO A 90 -18.32 -1.40 -2.56
CA PRO A 90 -17.59 -1.52 -3.81
C PRO A 90 -16.80 -2.84 -3.83
N LYS A 91 -16.73 -3.46 -5.01
CA LYS A 91 -15.89 -4.64 -5.24
C LYS A 91 -14.55 -4.17 -5.79
N ILE A 92 -13.48 -4.51 -5.07
CA ILE A 92 -12.11 -4.27 -5.51
C ILE A 92 -11.53 -5.55 -6.08
N ARG A 93 -10.77 -5.42 -7.17
CA ARG A 93 -9.99 -6.51 -7.75
C ARG A 93 -8.53 -6.07 -7.83
N LEU A 94 -7.67 -6.71 -7.07
CA LEU A 94 -6.23 -6.53 -7.19
C LEU A 94 -5.74 -7.27 -8.45
N LEU A 95 -5.16 -6.55 -9.39
CA LEU A 95 -4.63 -7.12 -10.62
C LEU A 95 -3.16 -7.50 -10.43
N ARG A 96 -2.81 -8.75 -10.76
CA ARG A 96 -1.43 -9.22 -10.77
C ARG A 96 -1.24 -10.24 -11.88
N ASN A 97 -0.54 -9.85 -12.94
CA ASN A 97 -0.19 -10.71 -14.08
C ASN A 97 0.98 -10.07 -14.86
N SER A 98 1.32 -10.62 -16.02
CA SER A 98 2.41 -10.11 -16.88
C SER A 98 2.16 -8.70 -17.44
N ILE A 99 0.90 -8.26 -17.50
CA ILE A 99 0.51 -6.91 -17.98
C ILE A 99 0.39 -5.94 -16.79
N HIS A 100 -0.14 -6.41 -15.65
CA HIS A 100 -0.33 -5.63 -14.43
C HIS A 100 0.61 -6.17 -13.35
N THR A 101 1.84 -5.67 -13.32
CA THR A 101 2.94 -6.24 -12.54
C THR A 101 2.95 -5.74 -11.10
N SER A 102 1.84 -5.82 -10.37
CA SER A 102 1.77 -5.43 -8.95
C SER A 102 2.84 -6.14 -8.12
N PHE A 103 3.62 -5.37 -7.34
CA PHE A 103 4.77 -5.86 -6.58
C PHE A 103 4.89 -5.13 -5.23
N ILE A 104 5.80 -5.63 -4.39
CA ILE A 104 6.29 -4.95 -3.19
C ILE A 104 7.79 -4.78 -3.33
N GLU A 105 8.28 -3.56 -3.15
CA GLU A 105 9.72 -3.28 -3.10
C GLU A 105 10.19 -3.32 -1.64
N LEU A 106 11.25 -4.07 -1.37
CA LEU A 106 11.80 -4.21 -0.03
C LEU A 106 13.29 -3.85 -0.06
N PRO A 107 13.77 -2.94 0.81
CA PRO A 107 15.19 -2.62 0.93
C PRO A 107 15.92 -3.74 1.68
N ILE A 108 16.22 -4.84 0.99
CA ILE A 108 16.88 -6.00 1.58
C ILE A 108 18.36 -5.69 1.80
N ILE A 109 18.77 -5.69 3.06
CA ILE A 109 20.18 -5.61 3.46
C ILE A 109 20.66 -7.04 3.73
N SER A 110 21.72 -7.48 3.05
CA SER A 110 22.38 -8.73 3.38
C SER A 110 23.03 -8.62 4.76
N GLY A 111 22.70 -9.54 5.66
CA GLY A 111 23.43 -9.67 6.92
C GLY A 111 24.90 -9.97 6.65
N ARG A 112 25.78 -9.45 7.51
CA ARG A 112 27.16 -9.92 7.61
C ARG A 112 27.21 -11.32 8.20
#